data_AF-A0A413RLR6-F1
#
_entry.id   AF-A0A413RLR6-F1
#
_cell.length_a   1.000
_cell.length_b   1.000
_cell.length_c   1.000
_cell.angle_alpha   90.00
_cell.angle_beta   90.00
_cell.angle_gamma   90.00
#
_symmetry.space_group_name_H-M   'P 1'
#
loop_
_entity.id
_entity.type
_entity.pdbx_description
1 polymer ?
#
loop_
_entity_poly.entity_id
_entity_poly.type
_entity_poly.pdbx_seq_one_letter_code
_entity_poly.pdbx_strand_id
1 'polypeptide(L)'
;MVSLRRSSSARLFVLIGALCLALVVSLGLADPAAAAGQITFAGSATVRPAKASKAAKPTAAQVKGARKVAGKGGVSALRTLHSLPGSAGVHLVWNDPALGSHLGGVRIGSTTTVLLNSRRLAGKPSLARDVVRHEIAHIYQGRLMRTYGLTWAQLGRRLAPAFGTNGQEKVADCVARSFGATWTGYTSRCSGSAKHAWVKAMIGGYLPRR
;
A
#
# COMPACT_ATOMS: atom_id res chain seq x y z
N MET A 1 31.07 -55.90 0.06
CA MET A 1 30.96 -54.84 1.08
C MET A 1 30.73 -53.51 0.36
N VAL A 2 29.52 -52.97 0.44
CA VAL A 2 29.10 -51.75 -0.27
C VAL A 2 29.29 -50.55 0.66
N SER A 3 30.07 -49.54 0.24
CA SER A 3 30.30 -48.31 1.00
C SER A 3 29.44 -47.18 0.43
N LEU A 4 28.42 -46.77 1.19
CA LEU A 4 27.55 -45.62 0.90
C LEU A 4 28.22 -44.34 1.44
N ARG A 5 28.69 -43.45 0.55
CA ARG A 5 29.09 -42.09 0.92
C ARG A 5 27.87 -41.16 0.92
N ARG A 6 27.62 -40.55 2.09
CA ARG A 6 26.62 -39.49 2.34
C ARG A 6 26.98 -38.22 1.55
N SER A 7 26.09 -37.79 0.67
CA SER A 7 26.08 -36.43 0.12
C SER A 7 25.38 -35.48 1.08
N SER A 8 26.10 -34.45 1.52
CA SER A 8 25.55 -33.35 2.33
C SER A 8 25.02 -32.27 1.39
N SER A 9 23.70 -32.12 1.30
CA SER A 9 23.07 -31.01 0.56
C SER A 9 23.08 -29.74 1.40
N ALA A 10 23.93 -28.79 1.00
CA ALA A 10 23.92 -27.43 1.51
C ALA A 10 22.55 -26.77 1.21
N ARG A 11 21.89 -26.27 2.26
CA ARG A 11 20.63 -25.51 2.15
C ARG A 11 20.93 -24.11 1.63
N LEU A 12 20.62 -23.89 0.36
CA LEU A 12 20.64 -22.59 -0.29
C LEU A 12 19.49 -21.73 0.27
N PHE A 13 19.81 -20.74 1.10
CA PHE A 13 18.87 -19.71 1.53
C PHE A 13 18.56 -18.79 0.34
N VAL A 14 17.39 -18.99 -0.28
CA VAL A 14 16.89 -18.11 -1.34
C VAL A 14 16.36 -16.82 -0.71
N LEU A 15 17.18 -15.78 -0.70
CA LEU A 15 16.78 -14.40 -0.44
C LEU A 15 15.98 -13.86 -1.64
N ILE A 16 14.66 -14.03 -1.63
CA ILE A 16 13.76 -13.34 -2.58
C ILE A 16 13.50 -11.92 -2.04
N GLY A 17 14.39 -10.98 -2.38
CA GLY A 17 14.16 -9.56 -2.17
C GLY A 17 13.05 -9.05 -3.09
N ALA A 18 11.92 -8.66 -2.53
CA ALA A 18 10.84 -8.01 -3.28
C ALA A 18 11.13 -6.50 -3.38
N LEU A 19 11.60 -6.07 -4.55
CA LEU A 19 11.83 -4.67 -4.89
C LEU A 19 10.55 -4.10 -5.53
N CYS A 20 9.57 -3.59 -4.79
CA CYS A 20 8.43 -2.88 -5.39
C CYS A 20 8.92 -1.53 -5.95
N LEU A 21 8.94 -1.43 -7.28
CA LEU A 21 9.22 -0.19 -7.99
C LEU A 21 7.91 0.60 -8.10
N ALA A 22 7.91 1.85 -7.61
CA ALA A 22 6.86 2.80 -7.92
C ALA A 22 6.92 3.09 -9.43
N LEU A 23 5.97 2.56 -10.21
CA LEU A 23 5.95 2.70 -11.67
C LEU A 23 5.68 4.17 -12.07
N VAL A 24 6.66 4.83 -12.67
CA VAL A 24 6.51 6.15 -13.31
C VAL A 24 6.30 5.93 -14.80
N VAL A 25 5.11 6.25 -15.31
CA VAL A 25 4.86 6.39 -16.75
C VAL A 25 4.67 7.88 -17.01
N SER A 26 5.71 8.52 -17.56
CA SER A 26 5.66 9.92 -18.01
C SER A 26 5.19 9.95 -19.45
N LEU A 27 3.92 10.29 -19.68
CA LEU A 27 3.47 10.81 -20.96
C LEU A 27 3.54 12.33 -20.86
N GLY A 28 4.54 12.91 -21.51
CA GLY A 28 4.64 14.36 -21.67
C GLY A 28 3.60 14.86 -22.67
N LEU A 29 3.09 16.07 -22.43
CA LEU A 29 3.03 17.17 -23.40
C LEU A 29 2.45 18.44 -22.75
N ALA A 30 3.07 19.57 -23.11
CA ALA A 30 2.66 20.97 -23.00
C ALA A 30 2.80 21.71 -21.65
N ASP A 31 3.83 22.57 -21.60
CA ASP A 31 3.76 23.88 -20.94
C ASP A 31 2.63 24.73 -21.54
N PRO A 32 1.98 25.57 -20.72
CA PRO A 32 2.33 26.98 -20.82
C PRO A 32 2.56 27.65 -19.46
N ALA A 33 3.54 28.55 -19.49
CA ALA A 33 3.75 29.59 -18.51
C ALA A 33 2.54 30.54 -18.40
N ALA A 34 2.54 31.28 -17.29
CA ALA A 34 1.70 32.45 -16.95
C ALA A 34 0.37 32.19 -16.22
N ALA A 35 0.43 32.25 -14.89
CA ALA A 35 -0.26 33.29 -14.12
C ALA A 35 0.16 33.21 -12.65
N ALA A 36 1.03 34.12 -12.23
CA ALA A 36 1.28 34.40 -10.83
C ALA A 36 0.04 35.07 -10.23
N GLY A 37 -0.81 34.28 -9.57
CA GLY A 37 -1.87 34.78 -8.70
C GLY A 37 -1.50 34.49 -7.26
N GLN A 38 -1.26 35.53 -6.47
CA GLN A 38 -1.10 35.44 -5.02
C GLN A 38 -2.38 34.85 -4.41
N ILE A 39 -2.31 33.67 -3.79
CA ILE A 39 -3.40 33.18 -2.96
C ILE A 39 -3.04 33.49 -1.51
N THR A 40 -3.68 34.53 -1.00
CA THR A 40 -3.75 34.85 0.43
C THR A 40 -4.38 33.69 1.20
N PHE A 41 -3.64 33.09 2.13
CA PHE A 41 -4.14 32.10 3.08
C PHE A 41 -4.89 32.81 4.21
N ALA A 42 -6.17 33.11 4.00
CA ALA A 42 -7.09 33.47 5.07
C ALA A 42 -7.95 32.24 5.43
N GLY A 43 -7.89 31.84 6.70
CA GLY A 43 -8.82 30.89 7.30
C GLY A 43 -8.25 29.49 7.52
N SER A 44 -7.64 29.28 8.70
CA SER A 44 -7.53 27.93 9.28
C SER A 44 -8.93 27.45 9.67
N ALA A 45 -9.71 26.99 8.69
CA ALA A 45 -10.86 26.16 8.96
C ALA A 45 -10.34 24.83 9.51
N THR A 46 -10.65 24.54 10.77
CA THR A 46 -10.49 23.21 11.35
C THR A 46 -11.30 22.23 10.51
N VAL A 47 -10.66 21.58 9.53
CA VAL A 47 -11.24 20.46 8.80
C VAL A 47 -11.44 19.34 9.83
N ARG A 48 -12.66 19.25 10.34
CA ARG A 48 -13.06 18.16 11.23
C ARG A 48 -12.87 16.87 10.43
N PRO A 49 -12.12 15.87 10.93
CA PRO A 49 -11.90 14.64 10.18
C PRO A 49 -13.26 14.02 9.88
N ALA A 50 -13.56 13.86 8.60
CA ALA A 50 -14.77 13.15 8.19
C ALA A 50 -14.74 11.77 8.84
N LYS A 51 -15.82 11.40 9.55
CA LYS A 51 -16.00 10.03 10.04
C LYS A 51 -15.78 9.12 8.84
N ALA A 52 -14.74 8.27 8.91
CA ALA A 52 -14.46 7.32 7.85
C ALA A 52 -15.71 6.49 7.60
N SER A 53 -16.34 6.66 6.44
CA SER A 53 -17.49 5.85 6.06
C SER A 53 -17.03 4.40 5.99
N LYS A 54 -17.68 3.54 6.78
CA LYS A 54 -17.41 2.11 6.78
C LYS A 54 -17.73 1.58 5.38
N ALA A 55 -16.79 0.89 4.74
CA ALA A 55 -17.08 0.30 3.44
C ALA A 55 -18.23 -0.71 3.56
N ALA A 56 -19.09 -0.73 2.54
CA ALA A 56 -20.13 -1.75 2.42
C ALA A 56 -19.48 -3.14 2.46
N LYS A 57 -20.19 -4.16 2.94
CA LYS A 57 -19.70 -5.54 2.85
C LYS A 57 -19.55 -5.95 1.38
N PRO A 58 -18.58 -6.82 1.03
CA PRO A 58 -18.44 -7.29 -0.35
C PRO A 58 -19.68 -8.09 -0.76
N THR A 59 -20.16 -7.86 -1.99
CA THR A 59 -21.32 -8.56 -2.53
C THR A 59 -21.00 -10.03 -2.84
N ALA A 60 -22.04 -10.88 -2.92
CA ALA A 60 -21.87 -12.28 -3.30
C ALA A 60 -21.19 -12.44 -4.67
N ALA A 61 -21.51 -11.55 -5.62
CA ALA A 61 -20.90 -11.53 -6.95
C ALA A 61 -19.39 -11.21 -6.88
N GLN A 62 -18.99 -10.22 -6.08
CA GLN A 62 -17.58 -9.89 -5.86
C GLN A 62 -16.83 -11.06 -5.21
N VAL A 63 -17.43 -11.72 -4.22
CA VAL A 63 -16.84 -12.90 -3.57
C VAL A 63 -16.68 -14.06 -4.55
N LYS A 64 -17.70 -14.32 -5.40
CA LYS A 64 -17.64 -15.35 -6.45
C LYS A 64 -16.54 -15.04 -7.47
N GLY A 65 -16.44 -13.79 -7.91
CA GLY A 65 -15.39 -13.33 -8.83
C GLY A 65 -13.98 -13.50 -8.25
N ALA A 66 -13.75 -13.02 -7.02
CA ALA A 66 -12.48 -13.16 -6.33
C ALA A 66 -12.09 -14.64 -6.12
N ARG A 67 -13.06 -15.49 -5.80
CA ARG A 67 -12.84 -16.95 -5.70
C ARG A 67 -12.44 -17.56 -7.04
N LYS A 68 -13.11 -17.17 -8.14
CA LYS A 68 -12.80 -17.67 -9.49
C LYS A 68 -11.37 -17.31 -9.91
N VAL A 69 -10.93 -16.09 -9.61
CA VAL A 69 -9.63 -15.57 -10.08
C VAL A 69 -8.46 -15.99 -9.18
N ALA A 70 -8.68 -16.07 -7.87
CA ALA A 70 -7.59 -16.17 -6.88
C ALA A 70 -7.90 -17.15 -5.72
N GLY A 71 -8.96 -17.96 -5.84
CA GLY A 71 -9.34 -18.97 -4.85
C GLY A 71 -9.61 -18.40 -3.46
N LYS A 72 -9.19 -19.14 -2.42
CA LYS A 72 -9.31 -18.71 -1.01
C LYS A 72 -8.51 -17.44 -0.70
N GLY A 73 -7.39 -17.22 -1.39
CA GLY A 73 -6.58 -16.01 -1.27
C GLY A 73 -7.34 -14.78 -1.74
N GLY A 74 -8.00 -14.88 -2.89
CA GLY A 74 -8.86 -13.84 -3.44
C GLY A 74 -9.97 -13.39 -2.51
N VAL A 75 -10.72 -14.36 -1.98
CA VAL A 75 -11.81 -14.09 -1.04
C VAL A 75 -11.28 -13.43 0.24
N SER A 76 -10.12 -13.87 0.74
CA SER A 76 -9.51 -13.31 1.96
C SER A 76 -9.04 -11.88 1.76
N ALA A 77 -8.38 -11.59 0.63
CA ALA A 77 -7.97 -10.25 0.24
C ALA A 77 -9.17 -9.30 0.14
N LEU A 78 -10.22 -9.70 -0.59
CA LEU A 78 -11.43 -8.89 -0.76
C LEU A 78 -12.10 -8.58 0.59
N ARG A 79 -12.32 -9.60 1.42
CA ARG A 79 -12.94 -9.39 2.74
C ARG A 79 -12.08 -8.49 3.63
N THR A 80 -10.76 -8.64 3.56
CA THR A 80 -9.83 -7.80 4.32
C THR A 80 -9.93 -6.36 3.87
N LEU A 81 -9.90 -6.08 2.55
CA LEU A 81 -10.04 -4.74 2.01
C LEU A 81 -11.29 -4.07 2.59
N HIS A 82 -12.46 -4.70 2.46
CA HIS A 82 -13.73 -4.15 2.93
C HIS A 82 -13.84 -3.99 4.45
N SER A 83 -13.00 -4.68 5.25
CA SER A 83 -12.96 -4.50 6.70
C SER A 83 -12.10 -3.32 7.15
N LEU A 84 -11.20 -2.83 6.30
CA LEU A 84 -10.23 -1.80 6.66
C LEU A 84 -10.85 -0.40 6.61
N PRO A 85 -10.44 0.53 7.49
CA PRO A 85 -10.88 1.91 7.42
C PRO A 85 -10.47 2.56 6.08
N GLY A 86 -11.29 3.47 5.55
CA GLY A 86 -10.98 4.17 4.30
C GLY A 86 -10.98 3.26 3.05
N SER A 87 -11.50 2.05 3.11
CA SER A 87 -11.68 1.16 1.94
C SER A 87 -12.88 1.52 1.07
N ALA A 88 -13.71 2.48 1.47
CA ALA A 88 -14.83 2.95 0.66
C ALA A 88 -14.34 3.46 -0.70
N GLY A 89 -14.97 2.97 -1.79
CA GLY A 89 -14.57 3.28 -3.16
C GLY A 89 -13.29 2.59 -3.65
N VAL A 90 -12.64 1.76 -2.83
CA VAL A 90 -11.43 1.02 -3.22
C VAL A 90 -11.82 -0.36 -3.76
N HIS A 91 -11.21 -0.77 -4.87
CA HIS A 91 -11.44 -2.06 -5.51
C HIS A 91 -10.13 -2.79 -5.83
N LEU A 92 -10.25 -4.13 -5.97
CA LEU A 92 -9.14 -5.01 -6.33
C LEU A 92 -9.12 -5.28 -7.83
N VAL A 93 -7.97 -5.11 -8.46
CA VAL A 93 -7.68 -5.58 -9.82
C VAL A 93 -6.65 -6.70 -9.74
N TRP A 94 -6.93 -7.80 -10.45
CA TRP A 94 -6.10 -9.00 -10.39
C TRP A 94 -5.21 -9.11 -11.62
N ASN A 95 -3.95 -9.46 -11.43
CA ASN A 95 -2.98 -9.77 -12.49
C ASN A 95 -2.83 -8.67 -13.54
N ASP A 96 -2.91 -7.41 -13.12
CA ASP A 96 -2.57 -6.28 -13.98
C ASP A 96 -1.10 -6.41 -14.42
N PRO A 97 -0.76 -6.33 -15.73
CA PRO A 97 0.61 -6.47 -16.20
C PRO A 97 1.60 -5.50 -15.54
N ALA A 98 1.14 -4.34 -15.09
CA ALA A 98 1.95 -3.35 -14.39
C ALA A 98 2.51 -3.85 -13.04
N LEU A 99 1.94 -4.92 -12.47
CA LEU A 99 2.47 -5.56 -11.27
C LEU A 99 3.79 -6.29 -11.52
N GLY A 100 4.07 -6.73 -12.75
CA GLY A 100 5.21 -7.60 -13.04
C GLY A 100 5.29 -8.79 -12.08
N SER A 101 6.37 -8.87 -11.31
CA SER A 101 6.57 -9.93 -10.32
C SER A 101 6.04 -9.60 -8.92
N HIS A 102 5.50 -8.42 -8.65
CA HIS A 102 5.06 -8.04 -7.29
C HIS A 102 3.87 -8.87 -6.78
N LEU A 103 3.74 -8.95 -5.44
CA LEU A 103 2.58 -9.60 -4.79
C LEU A 103 1.32 -8.72 -4.87
N GLY A 104 1.52 -7.42 -4.73
CA GLY A 104 0.52 -6.38 -4.80
C GLY A 104 1.17 -5.05 -5.18
N GLY A 105 0.36 -4.05 -5.43
CA GLY A 105 0.82 -2.70 -5.69
C GLY A 105 -0.33 -1.71 -5.85
N VAL A 106 0.01 -0.43 -5.87
CA VAL A 106 -0.89 0.68 -6.19
C VAL A 106 -0.14 1.60 -7.16
N ARG A 107 -0.80 1.99 -8.26
CA ARG A 107 -0.22 3.00 -9.17
C ARG A 107 -0.01 4.31 -8.41
N ILE A 108 1.11 4.99 -8.63
CA ILE A 108 1.44 6.25 -7.93
C ILE A 108 0.26 7.22 -8.03
N GLY A 109 -0.18 7.75 -6.88
CA GLY A 109 -1.29 8.71 -6.81
C GLY A 109 -2.69 8.11 -6.94
N SER A 110 -2.83 6.81 -7.19
CA SER A 110 -4.14 6.15 -7.19
C SER A 110 -4.81 6.25 -5.81
N THR A 111 -6.12 6.48 -5.81
CA THR A 111 -6.93 6.64 -4.59
C THR A 111 -8.00 5.57 -4.43
N THR A 112 -8.11 4.66 -5.41
CA THR A 112 -9.23 3.72 -5.53
C THR A 112 -8.84 2.31 -5.99
N THR A 113 -7.64 2.09 -6.51
CA THR A 113 -7.28 0.79 -7.12
C THR A 113 -6.10 0.14 -6.43
N VAL A 114 -6.31 -1.07 -5.93
CA VAL A 114 -5.27 -1.97 -5.43
C VAL A 114 -5.08 -3.11 -6.42
N LEU A 115 -3.85 -3.33 -6.86
CA LEU A 115 -3.47 -4.39 -7.77
C LEU A 115 -2.97 -5.59 -6.95
N LEU A 116 -3.37 -6.81 -7.31
CA LEU A 116 -2.91 -8.05 -6.65
C LEU A 116 -2.53 -9.14 -7.66
N ASN A 117 -1.47 -9.88 -7.36
CA ASN A 117 -1.05 -11.03 -8.16
C ASN A 117 -1.72 -12.32 -7.66
N SER A 118 -2.72 -12.80 -8.40
CA SER A 118 -3.50 -13.96 -7.96
C SER A 118 -2.68 -15.24 -7.93
N ARG A 119 -1.75 -15.42 -8.89
CA ARG A 119 -0.91 -16.62 -8.97
C ARG A 119 0.02 -16.72 -7.77
N ARG A 120 0.66 -15.63 -7.36
CA ARG A 120 1.59 -15.62 -6.22
C ARG A 120 0.90 -15.74 -4.86
N LEU A 121 -0.37 -15.32 -4.77
CA LEU A 121 -1.20 -15.37 -3.56
C LEU A 121 -2.12 -16.60 -3.48
N ALA A 122 -2.15 -17.43 -4.53
CA ALA A 122 -2.94 -18.65 -4.57
C ALA A 122 -2.59 -19.57 -3.39
N GLY A 123 -3.62 -20.04 -2.67
CA GLY A 123 -3.44 -20.89 -1.49
C GLY A 123 -2.84 -20.22 -0.25
N LYS A 124 -2.56 -18.91 -0.29
CA LYS A 124 -1.90 -18.16 0.80
C LYS A 124 -2.81 -17.09 1.41
N PRO A 125 -3.91 -17.46 2.08
CA PRO A 125 -4.90 -16.50 2.56
C PRO A 125 -4.32 -15.49 3.56
N SER A 126 -3.44 -15.90 4.48
CA SER A 126 -2.82 -14.99 5.46
C SER A 126 -1.96 -13.93 4.79
N LEU A 127 -1.08 -14.34 3.85
CA LEU A 127 -0.26 -13.42 3.08
C LEU A 127 -1.11 -12.44 2.26
N ALA A 128 -2.20 -12.92 1.65
CA ALA A 128 -3.11 -12.06 0.90
C ALA A 128 -3.77 -10.97 1.77
N ARG A 129 -4.09 -11.26 3.04
CA ARG A 129 -4.60 -10.23 3.97
C ARG A 129 -3.54 -9.18 4.27
N ASP A 130 -2.30 -9.62 4.52
CA ASP A 130 -1.20 -8.73 4.87
C ASP A 130 -0.79 -7.83 3.71
N VAL A 131 -0.74 -8.36 2.49
CA VAL A 131 -0.55 -7.56 1.27
C VAL A 131 -1.65 -6.51 1.14
N VAL A 132 -2.93 -6.86 1.32
CA VAL A 132 -4.00 -5.85 1.25
C VAL A 132 -3.89 -4.76 2.32
N ARG A 133 -3.46 -5.11 3.53
CA ARG A 133 -3.20 -4.13 4.61
C ARG A 133 -2.04 -3.19 4.28
N HIS A 134 -1.06 -3.67 3.51
CA HIS A 134 0.00 -2.83 2.95
C HIS A 134 -0.53 -1.93 1.84
N GLU A 135 -1.20 -2.50 0.84
CA GLU A 135 -1.62 -1.74 -0.34
C GLU A 135 -2.64 -0.63 -0.02
N ILE A 136 -3.52 -0.82 0.95
CA ILE A 136 -4.44 0.25 1.37
C ILE A 136 -3.69 1.47 1.91
N ALA A 137 -2.48 1.29 2.46
CA ALA A 137 -1.68 2.38 2.96
C ALA A 137 -1.19 3.30 1.82
N HIS A 138 -0.89 2.73 0.64
CA HIS A 138 -0.59 3.52 -0.55
C HIS A 138 -1.81 4.28 -1.08
N ILE A 139 -3.03 3.77 -0.88
CA ILE A 139 -4.25 4.54 -1.15
C ILE A 139 -4.35 5.77 -0.24
N TYR A 140 -3.98 5.66 1.04
CA TYR A 140 -3.89 6.83 1.92
C TYR A 140 -2.84 7.83 1.44
N GLN A 141 -1.69 7.36 0.97
CA GLN A 141 -0.65 8.22 0.38
C GLN A 141 -1.16 8.97 -0.85
N GLY A 142 -1.84 8.28 -1.78
CA GLY A 142 -2.46 8.90 -2.94
C GLY A 142 -3.50 9.96 -2.56
N ARG A 143 -4.27 9.71 -1.51
CA ARG A 143 -5.24 10.69 -0.96
C ARG A 143 -4.54 11.90 -0.36
N LEU A 144 -3.50 11.70 0.47
CA LEU A 144 -2.69 12.81 1.00
C LEU A 144 -2.07 13.63 -0.13
N MET A 145 -1.52 12.97 -1.15
CA MET A 145 -0.97 13.65 -2.32
C MET A 145 -2.01 14.53 -3.00
N ARG A 146 -3.21 14.00 -3.25
CA ARG A 146 -4.31 14.77 -3.84
C ARG A 146 -4.76 15.92 -2.93
N THR A 147 -4.96 15.68 -1.64
CA THR A 147 -5.46 16.68 -0.68
C THR A 147 -4.48 17.84 -0.49
N TYR A 148 -3.18 17.57 -0.51
CA TYR A 148 -2.14 18.56 -0.21
C TYR A 148 -1.32 19.00 -1.44
N GLY A 149 -1.74 18.62 -2.65
CA GLY A 149 -1.05 18.96 -3.90
C GLY A 149 0.40 18.45 -3.94
N LEU A 150 0.68 17.28 -3.36
CA LEU A 150 2.04 16.73 -3.27
C LEU A 150 2.34 15.76 -4.40
N THR A 151 3.55 15.84 -4.94
CA THR A 151 4.14 14.77 -5.74
C THR A 151 4.62 13.61 -4.87
N TRP A 152 4.83 12.44 -5.47
CA TRP A 152 5.37 11.26 -4.77
C TRP A 152 6.72 11.57 -4.10
N ALA A 153 7.58 12.31 -4.78
CA ALA A 153 8.89 12.73 -4.27
C ALA A 153 8.75 13.71 -3.10
N GLN A 154 7.81 14.66 -3.16
CA GLN A 154 7.55 15.58 -2.05
C GLN A 154 7.03 14.84 -0.81
N LEU A 155 6.13 13.87 -0.98
CA LEU A 155 5.67 13.02 0.13
C LEU A 155 6.84 12.22 0.73
N GLY A 156 7.68 11.62 -0.11
CA GLY A 156 8.89 10.90 0.32
C GLY A 156 9.83 11.76 1.16
N ARG A 157 10.10 13.01 0.72
CA ARG A 157 10.92 13.95 1.50
C ARG A 157 10.32 14.28 2.87
N ARG A 158 8.99 14.36 2.97
CA ARG A 158 8.31 14.58 4.26
C ARG A 158 8.41 13.36 5.19
N LEU A 159 8.43 12.15 4.63
CA LEU A 159 8.57 10.90 5.39
C LEU A 159 10.01 10.61 5.82
N ALA A 160 10.99 11.10 5.06
CA ALA A 160 12.41 10.80 5.25
C ALA A 160 12.93 11.02 6.69
N PRO A 161 12.55 12.07 7.43
CA PRO A 161 12.99 12.23 8.83
C PRO A 161 12.57 11.08 9.76
N ALA A 162 11.42 10.43 9.51
CA ALA A 162 10.91 9.34 10.34
C ALA A 162 11.26 7.95 9.82
N PHE A 163 11.40 7.79 8.50
CA PHE A 163 11.54 6.48 7.86
C PHE A 163 12.83 6.30 7.03
N GLY A 164 13.58 7.37 6.79
CA GLY A 164 14.78 7.38 5.96
C GLY A 164 14.45 7.11 4.48
N THR A 165 15.35 6.38 3.81
CA THR A 165 15.14 5.91 2.43
C THR A 165 13.92 4.98 2.34
N ASN A 166 13.24 4.96 1.19
CA ASN A 166 12.01 4.19 0.96
C ASN A 166 10.92 4.48 2.00
N GLY A 167 10.79 5.75 2.40
CA GLY A 167 9.86 6.16 3.46
C GLY A 167 8.40 5.79 3.18
N GLN A 168 7.98 5.85 1.92
CA GLN A 168 6.63 5.49 1.48
C GLN A 168 6.31 4.01 1.73
N GLU A 169 7.23 3.11 1.41
CA GLU A 169 7.06 1.67 1.65
C GLU A 169 7.09 1.34 3.15
N LYS A 170 8.03 1.95 3.88
CA LYS A 170 8.18 1.70 5.32
C LYS A 170 7.00 2.23 6.14
N VAL A 171 6.42 3.37 5.76
CA VAL A 171 5.19 3.85 6.43
C VAL A 171 3.98 2.98 6.04
N ALA A 172 3.95 2.45 4.82
CA ALA A 172 2.91 1.51 4.38
C ALA A 172 2.94 0.21 5.21
N ASP A 173 4.13 -0.36 5.41
CA ASP A 173 4.34 -1.51 6.32
C ASP A 173 3.87 -1.21 7.75
N CYS A 174 4.14 -0.01 8.27
CA CYS A 174 3.73 0.35 9.63
C CYS A 174 2.23 0.56 9.77
N VAL A 175 1.56 1.10 8.74
CA VAL A 175 0.11 1.10 8.67
C VAL A 175 -0.43 -0.33 8.60
N ALA A 176 0.16 -1.20 7.77
CA ALA A 176 -0.25 -2.59 7.66
C ALA A 176 -0.18 -3.31 9.01
N ARG A 177 0.91 -3.11 9.76
CA ARG A 177 1.10 -3.64 11.12
C ARG A 177 0.09 -3.07 12.11
N SER A 178 -0.26 -1.79 12.02
CA SER A 178 -1.33 -1.20 12.84
C SER A 178 -2.71 -1.83 12.59
N PHE A 179 -2.90 -2.44 11.41
CA PHE A 179 -4.08 -3.24 11.06
C PHE A 179 -3.91 -4.75 11.29
N GLY A 180 -2.85 -5.15 12.01
CA GLY A 180 -2.61 -6.54 12.39
C GLY A 180 -1.94 -7.40 11.31
N ALA A 181 -1.20 -6.80 10.37
CA ALA A 181 -0.33 -7.57 9.48
C ALA A 181 0.82 -8.20 10.28
N THR A 182 1.07 -9.49 10.07
CA THR A 182 2.18 -10.21 10.70
C THR A 182 3.40 -10.29 9.78
N TRP A 183 3.19 -10.16 8.47
CA TRP A 183 4.22 -10.08 7.45
C TRP A 183 4.20 -8.74 6.71
N THR A 184 5.38 -8.18 6.43
CA THR A 184 5.61 -6.95 5.66
C THR A 184 6.94 -7.02 4.89
N GLY A 185 7.13 -6.16 3.88
CA GLY A 185 8.23 -6.29 2.92
C GLY A 185 9.53 -5.53 3.25
N TYR A 186 9.45 -4.39 3.94
CA TYR A 186 10.56 -3.43 4.06
C TYR A 186 10.98 -3.13 5.50
N THR A 187 10.06 -3.10 6.45
CA THR A 187 10.34 -2.83 7.85
C THR A 187 9.50 -3.67 8.78
N SER A 188 10.16 -4.18 9.82
CA SER A 188 9.55 -4.81 10.97
C SER A 188 9.52 -3.90 12.21
N ARG A 189 10.18 -2.73 12.17
CA ARG A 189 10.34 -1.83 13.31
C ARG A 189 9.56 -0.54 13.13
N CYS A 190 8.36 -0.53 13.70
CA CYS A 190 7.43 0.61 13.65
C CYS A 190 7.37 1.43 14.94
N SER A 191 8.24 1.13 15.91
CA SER A 191 8.35 1.88 17.16
C SER A 191 8.89 3.30 16.93
N GLY A 192 8.45 4.23 17.78
CA GLY A 192 8.89 5.62 17.81
C GLY A 192 7.74 6.61 17.60
N SER A 193 7.76 7.71 18.36
CA SER A 193 6.71 8.74 18.34
C SER A 193 6.47 9.32 16.94
N ALA A 194 7.55 9.61 16.19
CA ALA A 194 7.45 10.14 14.83
C ALA A 194 6.76 9.17 13.86
N LYS A 195 7.10 7.87 13.92
CA LYS A 195 6.47 6.85 13.07
C LYS A 195 4.99 6.65 13.43
N HIS A 196 4.68 6.62 14.73
CA HIS A 196 3.30 6.53 15.21
C HIS A 196 2.47 7.75 14.77
N ALA A 197 3.04 8.96 14.84
CA ALA A 197 2.40 10.18 14.38
C ALA A 197 2.09 10.10 12.88
N TRP A 198 3.03 9.63 12.05
CA TRP A 198 2.81 9.41 10.63
C TRP A 198 1.72 8.38 10.33
N VAL A 199 1.74 7.22 11.00
CA VAL A 199 0.71 6.18 10.83
C VAL A 199 -0.67 6.75 11.15
N LYS A 200 -0.82 7.43 12.30
CA LYS A 200 -2.08 8.05 12.71
C LYS A 200 -2.55 9.12 11.74
N ALA A 201 -1.63 9.99 11.29
CA ALA A 201 -1.92 11.07 10.36
C ALA A 201 -2.35 10.53 8.99
N MET A 202 -1.65 9.52 8.49
CA MET A 202 -1.95 8.91 7.19
C MET A 202 -3.33 8.24 7.16
N ILE A 203 -3.67 7.47 8.21
CA ILE A 203 -5.01 6.88 8.35
C ILE A 203 -6.07 7.97 8.52
N GLY A 204 -5.75 9.05 9.24
CA GLY A 204 -6.63 10.19 9.48
C GLY A 204 -6.77 11.16 8.32
N GLY A 205 -5.99 11.01 7.23
CA GLY A 205 -6.04 11.89 6.06
C GLY A 205 -5.40 13.26 6.27
N TYR A 206 -4.45 13.40 7.19
CA TYR A 206 -3.70 14.65 7.41
C TYR A 206 -2.18 14.42 7.43
N LEU A 207 -1.40 15.51 7.41
CA LEU A 207 0.05 15.47 7.58
C LEU A 207 0.41 15.75 9.05
N PRO A 208 1.37 15.03 9.65
CA PRO A 208 1.83 15.35 11.00
C PRO A 208 2.31 16.81 11.08
N ARG A 209 2.03 17.46 12.20
CA ARG A 209 2.64 18.75 12.51
C ARG A 209 4.15 18.53 12.68
N ARG A 210 4.93 19.48 12.16
CA ARG A 210 6.38 19.51 12.34
C ARG A 210 6.73 19.79 13.79
#